data_AF-A0A094BAC0-F1
#
_entry.id   AF-A0A094BAC0-F1
#
_cell.length_a   1.000
_cell.length_b   1.000
_cell.length_c   1.000
_cell.angle_alpha   90.00
_cell.angle_beta   90.00
_cell.angle_gamma   90.00
#
_symmetry.space_group_name_H-M   'P 1'
#
loop_
_entity.id
_entity.type
_entity.pdbx_description
1 polymer ?
#
loop_
_entity_poly.entity_id
_entity_poly.type
_entity_poly.pdbx_seq_one_letter_code
_entity_poly.pdbx_strand_id
1 'polypeptide(L)'
;MSTPTPPTDVPSKPRGRRGKELTPVMRARICELRSIGWTYKQIQEKHPTIAFSTIVSTCRREHDRVDQKSKPRSGAPRKITEDEGDQMVEILKFKESNIKLKDLRKECENAAVSTVKKLMSEVRRR
;
A
#
# COMPACT_ATOMS: atom_id res chain seq x y z
N MET A 1 -38.35 15.23 -22.46
CA MET A 1 -38.46 13.77 -22.25
C MET A 1 -37.60 13.40 -21.05
N SER A 2 -38.19 13.33 -19.86
CA SER A 2 -37.46 12.99 -18.62
C SER A 2 -37.57 11.49 -18.37
N THR A 3 -36.44 10.78 -18.29
CA THR A 3 -36.43 9.36 -17.92
C THR A 3 -36.32 9.22 -16.38
N PRO A 4 -37.11 8.32 -15.76
CA PRO A 4 -36.98 8.04 -14.33
C PRO A 4 -35.80 7.10 -14.07
N THR A 5 -34.96 7.44 -13.09
CA THR A 5 -33.86 6.59 -12.61
C THR A 5 -34.41 5.44 -11.75
N PRO A 6 -33.96 4.19 -11.93
CA PRO A 6 -34.41 3.08 -11.11
C PRO A 6 -33.78 3.10 -9.70
N PRO A 7 -34.51 2.69 -8.65
CA PRO A 7 -33.98 2.61 -7.29
C PRO A 7 -32.97 1.45 -7.22
N THR A 8 -31.70 1.81 -6.98
CA THR A 8 -30.62 0.84 -6.78
C THR A 8 -30.55 0.48 -5.30
N ASP A 9 -31.38 -0.47 -4.87
CA ASP A 9 -31.26 -1.09 -3.55
C ASP A 9 -31.08 -2.60 -3.73
N VAL A 10 -29.90 -2.98 -4.22
CA VAL A 10 -29.43 -4.37 -4.18
C VAL A 10 -28.52 -4.53 -2.97
N PRO A 11 -28.88 -5.40 -2.00
CA PRO A 11 -28.06 -5.62 -0.82
C PRO A 11 -26.71 -6.20 -1.24
N SER A 12 -25.64 -5.45 -0.99
CA SER A 12 -24.29 -5.85 -1.32
C SER A 12 -23.91 -7.12 -0.54
N LYS A 13 -23.61 -8.20 -1.27
CA LYS A 13 -23.15 -9.47 -0.70
C LYS A 13 -22.00 -9.23 0.30
N PRO A 14 -22.03 -9.83 1.50
CA PRO A 14 -20.98 -9.60 2.50
C PRO A 14 -19.62 -10.00 1.94
N ARG A 15 -18.69 -9.04 1.93
CA ARG A 15 -17.31 -9.26 1.50
C ARG A 15 -16.64 -10.18 2.53
N GLY A 16 -16.51 -11.46 2.20
CA GLY A 16 -15.81 -12.44 3.03
C GLY A 16 -14.42 -11.93 3.42
N ARG A 17 -13.97 -12.24 4.65
CA ARG A 17 -12.61 -11.93 5.09
C ARG A 17 -11.63 -12.56 4.10
N ARG A 18 -10.71 -11.75 3.55
CA ARG A 18 -9.66 -12.25 2.67
C ARG A 18 -8.77 -13.20 3.47
N GLY A 19 -8.53 -14.41 2.94
CA GLY A 19 -7.66 -15.40 3.55
C GLY A 19 -6.20 -14.93 3.64
N LYS A 20 -5.38 -15.70 4.38
CA LYS A 20 -3.94 -15.45 4.51
C LYS A 20 -3.27 -15.49 3.13
N GLU A 21 -2.26 -14.63 2.94
CA GLU A 21 -1.48 -14.64 1.71
C GLU A 21 -0.69 -15.95 1.54
N LEU A 22 -0.52 -16.39 0.29
CA LEU A 22 0.41 -17.48 -0.03
C LEU A 22 1.83 -17.11 0.41
N THR A 23 2.56 -18.09 0.94
CA THR A 23 3.97 -17.93 1.28
C THR A 23 4.82 -17.72 0.02
N PRO A 24 5.97 -17.02 0.10
CA PRO A 24 6.87 -16.85 -1.04
C PRO A 24 7.28 -18.18 -1.68
N VAL A 25 7.54 -19.20 -0.87
CA VAL A 25 7.87 -20.56 -1.33
C VAL A 25 6.74 -21.17 -2.16
N MET A 26 5.49 -21.04 -1.70
CA MET A 26 4.34 -21.57 -2.44
C MET A 26 4.11 -20.81 -3.76
N ARG A 27 4.36 -19.50 -3.78
CA ARG A 27 4.31 -18.69 -5.01
C ARG A 27 5.39 -19.12 -6.00
N ALA A 28 6.63 -19.31 -5.52
CA ALA A 28 7.73 -19.84 -6.33
C ALA A 28 7.35 -21.18 -6.96
N ARG A 29 6.79 -22.10 -6.16
CA ARG A 29 6.36 -23.42 -6.63
C ARG A 29 5.28 -23.35 -7.71
N ILE A 30 4.28 -22.48 -7.54
CA ILE A 30 3.24 -22.26 -8.56
C ILE A 30 3.84 -21.74 -9.86
N CYS A 31 4.76 -20.78 -9.78
CA CYS A 31 5.39 -20.19 -10.96
C CYS A 31 6.33 -21.18 -11.67
N GLU A 32 7.08 -21.97 -10.91
CA GLU A 32 7.90 -23.08 -11.42
C GLU A 32 7.05 -24.11 -12.18
N LEU A 33 5.93 -24.57 -11.61
CA LEU A 33 5.03 -25.48 -12.32
C LEU A 33 4.52 -24.85 -13.62
N ARG A 34 4.23 -23.55 -13.59
CA ARG A 34 3.77 -22.82 -14.77
C ARG A 34 4.86 -22.71 -15.84
N SER A 35 6.13 -22.49 -15.47
CA SER A 35 7.25 -22.40 -16.41
C SER A 35 7.58 -23.74 -17.06
N ILE A 36 7.35 -24.85 -16.36
CA ILE A 36 7.46 -26.23 -16.89
C ILE A 36 6.29 -26.58 -17.84
N GLY A 37 5.28 -25.69 -17.98
CA GLY A 37 4.18 -25.85 -18.93
C GLY A 37 2.89 -26.41 -18.33
N TRP A 38 2.79 -26.54 -17.00
CA TRP A 38 1.54 -27.00 -16.37
C TRP A 38 0.41 -25.99 -16.58
N THR A 39 -0.79 -26.51 -16.82
CA THR A 39 -2.02 -25.71 -16.87
C THR A 39 -2.45 -25.28 -15.46
N TYR A 40 -3.19 -24.17 -15.36
CA TYR A 40 -3.71 -23.72 -14.05
C TYR A 40 -4.58 -24.77 -13.35
N LYS A 41 -5.30 -25.58 -14.13
CA LYS A 41 -6.15 -26.66 -13.62
C LYS A 41 -5.31 -27.79 -13.00
N GLN A 42 -4.25 -28.23 -13.69
CA GLN A 42 -3.31 -29.22 -13.15
C GLN A 42 -2.61 -28.72 -11.88
N ILE A 43 -2.26 -27.43 -11.82
CA ILE A 43 -1.68 -26.83 -10.62
C ILE A 43 -2.69 -26.81 -9.46
N GLN A 44 -3.96 -26.53 -9.73
CA GLN A 44 -5.03 -26.58 -8.72
C GLN A 44 -5.29 -28.01 -8.24
N GLU A 45 -5.32 -28.99 -9.13
CA GLU A 45 -5.47 -30.40 -8.76
C GLU A 45 -4.34 -30.86 -7.84
N LYS A 46 -3.11 -30.38 -8.08
CA LYS A 46 -1.94 -30.63 -7.21
C LYS A 46 -2.00 -29.86 -5.89
N HIS A 47 -2.62 -28.68 -5.87
CA HIS A 47 -2.74 -27.80 -4.71
C HIS A 47 -4.20 -27.40 -4.45
N PRO A 48 -5.08 -28.35 -4.06
CA PRO A 48 -6.53 -28.13 -4.00
C PRO A 48 -6.97 -27.13 -2.92
N THR A 49 -6.11 -26.89 -1.92
CA THR A 49 -6.33 -25.87 -0.89
C THR A 49 -6.16 -24.45 -1.41
N ILE A 50 -5.54 -24.27 -2.58
CA ILE A 50 -5.31 -22.98 -3.19
C ILE A 50 -6.40 -22.74 -4.24
N ALA A 51 -7.16 -21.67 -4.06
CA ALA A 51 -8.20 -21.28 -5.01
C ALA A 51 -7.60 -21.06 -6.41
N PHE A 52 -8.32 -21.50 -7.45
CA PHE A 52 -7.94 -21.32 -8.85
C PHE A 52 -7.60 -19.86 -9.19
N SER A 53 -8.41 -18.91 -8.70
CA SER A 53 -8.18 -17.47 -8.88
C SER A 53 -6.86 -16.99 -8.27
N THR A 54 -6.46 -17.56 -7.13
CA THR A 54 -5.16 -17.30 -6.49
C THR A 54 -4.02 -17.82 -7.36
N ILE A 55 -4.14 -19.00 -7.95
CA ILE A 55 -3.11 -19.55 -8.87
C ILE A 55 -2.94 -18.64 -10.08
N VAL A 56 -4.04 -18.28 -10.76
CA VAL A 56 -4.01 -17.42 -11.95
C VAL A 56 -3.39 -16.06 -11.62
N SER A 57 -3.82 -15.41 -10.54
CA SER A 57 -3.26 -14.12 -10.11
C SER A 57 -1.82 -14.23 -9.62
N THR A 58 -1.41 -15.40 -9.11
CA THR A 58 -0.02 -15.65 -8.72
C THR A 58 0.90 -15.65 -9.92
N CYS A 59 0.57 -16.40 -10.98
CA CYS A 59 1.36 -16.42 -12.22
C CYS A 59 1.35 -15.06 -12.94
N ARG A 60 0.18 -14.42 -13.07
CA ARG A 60 0.08 -13.14 -13.82
C ARG A 60 0.89 -12.00 -13.21
N ARG A 61 0.98 -11.95 -11.88
CA ARG A 61 1.71 -10.91 -11.13
C ARG A 61 3.12 -11.35 -10.74
N GLU A 62 3.65 -12.40 -11.36
CA GLU A 62 5.01 -12.85 -11.07
C GLU A 62 6.03 -11.74 -11.33
N HIS A 63 5.91 -11.05 -12.47
CA HIS A 63 6.78 -9.94 -12.86
C HIS A 63 6.75 -8.73 -11.91
N ASP A 64 5.66 -8.54 -11.16
CA ASP A 64 5.53 -7.45 -10.19
C ASP A 64 6.24 -7.75 -8.86
N ARG A 65 6.66 -9.00 -8.62
CA ARG A 65 7.24 -9.44 -7.36
C ARG A 65 8.75 -9.52 -7.44
N VAL A 66 9.41 -9.04 -6.38
CA VAL A 66 10.82 -9.29 -6.12
C VAL A 66 10.90 -10.37 -5.05
N ASP A 67 11.68 -11.43 -5.27
CA ASP A 67 11.80 -12.59 -4.38
C ASP A 67 10.47 -13.25 -3.98
N GLN A 68 9.48 -13.26 -4.88
CA GLN A 68 8.12 -13.76 -4.63
C GLN A 68 7.37 -13.05 -3.50
N LYS A 69 7.87 -11.90 -3.04
CA LYS A 69 7.23 -11.05 -2.02
C LYS A 69 6.30 -10.04 -2.68
N SER A 70 5.19 -9.75 -2.02
CA SER A 70 4.25 -8.71 -2.44
C SER A 70 4.91 -7.34 -2.24
N LYS A 71 4.75 -6.43 -3.21
CA LYS A 71 5.14 -5.02 -3.00
C LYS A 71 4.36 -4.46 -1.79
N PRO A 72 5.02 -3.72 -0.88
CA PRO A 72 4.31 -2.98 0.16
C PRO A 72 3.23 -2.11 -0.46
N ARG A 73 2.10 -1.97 0.22
CA ARG A 73 1.05 -1.06 -0.25
C ARG A 73 1.62 0.35 -0.24
N SER A 74 1.48 1.06 -1.36
CA SER A 74 1.63 2.52 -1.36
C SER A 74 0.56 3.04 -0.40
N GLY A 75 0.98 3.55 0.75
CA GLY A 75 0.05 4.03 1.77
C GLY A 75 -0.79 5.20 1.24
N ALA A 76 -1.57 5.81 2.13
CA ALA A 76 -2.17 7.10 1.80
C ALA A 76 -1.06 8.12 1.47
N PRO A 77 -1.25 8.98 0.45
CA PRO A 77 -0.34 10.09 0.18
C PRO A 77 -0.11 10.92 1.45
N ARG A 78 1.12 11.39 1.63
CA ARG A 78 1.44 12.29 2.75
C ARG A 78 0.76 13.65 2.48
N LYS A 79 0.26 14.27 3.55
CA LYS A 79 -0.33 15.62 3.49
C LYS A 79 0.70 16.72 3.23
N ILE A 80 1.95 16.44 3.58
CA ILE A 80 3.10 17.29 3.32
C ILE A 80 3.86 16.70 2.14
N THR A 81 4.24 17.56 1.21
CA THR A 81 5.13 17.20 0.10
C THR A 81 6.55 16.94 0.63
N GLU A 82 7.39 16.33 -0.21
CA GLU A 82 8.80 16.13 0.14
C GLU A 82 9.52 17.49 0.28
N ASP A 83 9.26 18.42 -0.64
CA ASP A 83 9.83 19.77 -0.62
C ASP A 83 9.44 20.56 0.64
N GLU A 84 8.16 20.52 1.04
CA GLU A 84 7.70 21.16 2.29
C GLU A 84 8.39 20.53 3.51
N GLY A 85 8.55 19.20 3.51
CA GLY A 85 9.27 18.48 4.56
C GLY A 85 10.72 18.91 4.68
N ASP A 86 11.41 19.05 3.55
CA ASP A 86 12.83 19.43 3.50
C ASP A 86 13.05 20.88 3.94
N GLN A 87 12.17 21.80 3.51
CA GLN A 87 12.19 23.20 3.99
C GLN A 87 12.04 23.29 5.51
N MET A 88 11.11 22.52 6.09
CA MET A 88 10.91 22.48 7.54
C MET A 88 12.14 21.92 8.28
N VAL A 89 12.82 20.92 7.70
CA VAL A 89 14.07 20.38 8.26
C VAL A 89 15.20 21.40 8.20
N GLU A 90 15.32 22.14 7.11
CA GLU A 90 16.34 23.19 6.96
C GLU A 90 16.14 24.31 8.00
N ILE A 91 14.90 24.77 8.17
CA ILE A 91 14.52 25.77 9.18
C ILE A 91 14.91 25.31 10.59
N LEU A 92 14.60 24.05 10.93
CA LEU A 92 14.90 23.45 12.23
C LEU A 92 16.40 23.27 12.50
N LYS A 93 17.21 23.04 11.45
CA LYS A 93 18.65 22.80 11.59
C LYS A 93 19.49 24.07 11.56
N PHE A 94 19.16 25.00 10.67
CA PHE A 94 20.07 26.09 10.31
C PHE A 94 19.57 27.48 10.69
N LYS A 95 18.25 27.71 10.71
CA LYS A 95 17.71 29.06 10.90
C LYS A 95 17.35 29.34 12.36
N GLU A 96 16.59 28.47 13.01
CA GLU A 96 16.07 28.76 14.35
C GLU A 96 16.07 27.52 15.26
N SER A 97 17.11 27.39 16.08
CA SER A 97 17.29 26.29 17.04
C SER A 97 16.19 26.19 18.12
N ASN A 98 15.37 27.23 18.29
CA ASN A 98 14.29 27.30 19.29
C ASN A 98 12.91 27.62 18.70
N ILE A 99 12.67 27.29 17.42
CA ILE A 99 11.35 27.47 16.81
C ILE A 99 10.24 26.79 17.62
N LYS A 100 9.15 27.53 17.81
CA LYS A 100 7.92 26.99 18.40
C LYS A 100 7.12 26.29 17.30
N LEU A 101 6.42 25.23 17.70
CA LEU A 101 5.53 24.44 16.83
C LEU A 101 4.56 25.29 16.01
N LYS A 102 4.06 26.40 16.59
CA LYS A 102 3.13 27.31 15.93
C LYS A 102 3.76 28.01 14.74
N ASP A 103 5.02 28.42 14.86
CA ASP A 103 5.72 29.18 13.82
C ASP A 103 6.17 28.25 12.70
N LEU A 104 6.64 27.04 13.02
CA LEU A 104 6.92 26.02 12.00
C LEU A 104 5.67 25.58 11.23
N ARG A 105 4.50 25.57 11.88
CA ARG A 105 3.24 25.23 11.23
C ARG A 105 2.75 26.32 10.27
N LYS A 106 3.10 27.58 10.47
CA LYS A 106 2.72 28.66 9.52
C LYS A 106 3.34 28.41 8.15
N GLU A 107 4.52 27.81 8.11
CA GLU A 107 5.19 27.44 6.85
C GLU A 107 4.46 26.33 6.09
N CYS A 108 3.60 25.55 6.77
CA CYS A 108 2.82 24.50 6.14
C CYS A 108 1.43 24.38 6.77
N GLU A 109 0.48 25.17 6.28
CA GLU A 109 -0.89 25.23 6.81
C GLU A 109 -1.63 23.88 6.73
N ASN A 110 -1.29 23.08 5.71
CA ASN A 110 -1.85 21.77 5.41
C ASN A 110 -1.35 20.66 6.34
N ALA A 111 -0.22 20.88 7.03
CA ALA A 111 0.35 19.91 7.94
C ALA A 111 -0.47 19.76 9.23
N ALA A 112 -0.76 18.50 9.59
CA ALA A 112 -1.31 18.20 10.90
C ALA A 112 -0.28 18.50 11.99
N VAL A 113 -0.74 19.01 13.13
CA VAL A 113 0.12 19.34 14.29
C VAL A 113 0.97 18.15 14.74
N SER A 114 0.42 16.94 14.68
CA SER A 114 1.12 15.70 15.02
C SER A 114 2.28 15.40 14.08
N THR A 115 2.13 15.71 12.79
CA THR A 115 3.18 15.54 11.77
C THR A 115 4.35 16.48 12.03
N VAL A 116 4.07 17.76 12.26
CA VAL A 116 5.09 18.77 12.56
C VAL A 116 5.83 18.44 13.86
N LYS A 117 5.10 18.06 14.91
CA LYS A 117 5.69 17.64 16.19
C LYS A 117 6.58 16.40 16.04
N LYS A 118 6.16 15.43 15.23
CA LYS A 118 6.96 14.24 14.91
C LYS A 118 8.26 14.64 14.21
N LEU A 119 8.19 15.49 13.18
CA LEU A 119 9.35 15.99 12.46
C LEU A 119 10.35 16.68 13.41
N MET A 120 9.88 17.61 14.25
CA MET A 120 10.73 18.27 15.26
C MET A 120 11.43 17.27 16.18
N SER A 121 10.72 16.21 16.61
CA SER A 121 11.29 15.16 17.48
C SER A 121 12.30 14.26 16.77
N GLU A 122 12.16 14.06 15.46
CA GLU A 122 13.06 13.26 14.65
C GLU A 122 14.34 14.03 14.34
N VAL A 123 14.23 15.33 14.04
CA VAL A 123 15.39 16.19 13.80
C VAL A 123 16.22 16.37 15.07
N ARG A 124 15.60 16.57 16.24
CA ARG A 124 16.32 16.72 17.52
C ARG A 124 17.00 15.44 18.05
N ARG A 125 16.59 14.27 17.56
CA ARG A 125 17.15 12.97 17.96
C ARG A 125 18.31 12.52 17.07
N ARG A 126 18.55 13.20 15.95
CA ARG A 126 19.67 12.97 15.05
C ARG A 126 20.78 13.95 15.35
#